data_AF-A0A554GSF8-F1
#
_entry.id   AF-A0A554GSF8-F1
#
_cell.length_a   1.000
_cell.length_b   1.000
_cell.length_c   1.000
_cell.angle_alpha   90.00
_cell.angle_beta   90.00
_cell.angle_gamma   90.00
#
_symmetry.space_group_name_H-M   'P 1'
#
loop_
_entity.id
_entity.type
_entity.pdbx_description
1 polymer ?
#
loop_
_entity_poly.entity_id
_entity_poly.type
_entity_poly.pdbx_seq_one_letter_code
_entity_poly.pdbx_strand_id
1 'polypeptide(L)'
;MVVLKAGKTNRISVYSRYRKNYLDWVEKTQGTAARSAAAARISSGNVMHHLIPDAIAQQHPLLREALERVKGYTIDRGTNILDMPVAKNVEGKLSHSGQHPLYSKYVSARLDTAQRALLKQGPQASWTPKAIEDAIQKVENELRKAIETGTLPIDVLKELREDGIVVGLKLAMLELPSPAESNIA
;
A
#
# COMPACT_ATOMS: atom_id res chain seq x y z
N MET A 1 -21.20 -1.26 -2.15
CA MET A 1 -20.65 0.03 -2.60
C MET A 1 -21.23 1.12 -1.72
N VAL A 2 -20.45 1.71 -0.81
CA VAL A 2 -20.94 2.81 0.03
C VAL A 2 -20.76 4.11 -0.75
N VAL A 3 -21.83 4.54 -1.41
CA VAL A 3 -21.92 5.82 -2.10
C VAL A 3 -22.40 6.84 -1.08
N LEU A 4 -21.58 7.83 -0.76
CA LEU A 4 -22.04 8.97 0.03
C LEU A 4 -22.77 9.92 -0.93
N LYS A 5 -24.10 10.01 -0.79
CA LYS A 5 -24.91 10.96 -1.57
C LYS A 5 -24.62 12.38 -1.05
N ALA A 6 -23.97 13.19 -1.89
CA ALA A 6 -23.87 14.62 -1.71
C ALA A 6 -24.35 15.30 -3.01
N GLY A 7 -25.63 15.66 -3.07
CA GLY A 7 -26.25 16.26 -4.26
C GLY A 7 -26.41 15.32 -5.47
N LYS A 8 -26.51 15.87 -6.68
CA LYS A 8 -26.71 15.15 -7.96
C LYS A 8 -25.49 14.36 -8.45
N THR A 9 -24.40 14.35 -7.70
CA THR A 9 -23.14 13.68 -8.07
C THR A 9 -22.82 12.57 -7.08
N ASN A 10 -22.74 11.33 -7.57
CA ASN A 10 -22.33 10.19 -6.76
C ASN A 10 -20.84 10.34 -6.38
N ARG A 11 -20.54 10.78 -5.16
CA ARG A 11 -19.17 10.78 -4.63
C ARG A 11 -18.84 9.38 -4.12
N ILE A 12 -17.97 8.68 -4.87
CA ILE A 12 -17.25 7.49 -4.40
C ILE A 12 -16.50 7.92 -3.12
N SER A 13 -16.82 7.30 -1.98
CA SER A 13 -16.09 7.54 -0.72
C SER A 13 -14.60 7.28 -0.91
N VAL A 14 -13.72 7.99 -0.21
CA VAL A 14 -12.25 7.81 -0.30
C VAL A 14 -11.88 6.33 -0.15
N TYR A 15 -12.49 5.64 0.83
CA TYR A 15 -12.42 4.19 1.03
C TYR A 15 -12.71 3.37 -0.23
N SER A 16 -13.76 3.74 -0.97
CA SER A 16 -14.13 3.03 -2.20
C SER A 16 -13.22 3.30 -3.40
N ARG A 17 -12.44 4.40 -3.39
CA ARG A 17 -11.52 4.73 -4.49
C ARG A 17 -10.25 3.89 -4.43
N TYR A 18 -9.55 3.90 -3.31
CA TYR A 18 -8.30 3.16 -3.20
C TYR A 18 -8.54 1.63 -3.15
N ARG A 19 -9.70 1.17 -2.63
CA ARG A 19 -10.13 -0.24 -2.77
C ARG A 19 -10.28 -0.66 -4.22
N LYS A 20 -10.94 0.16 -5.04
CA LYS A 20 -11.07 -0.13 -6.48
C LYS A 20 -9.70 -0.17 -7.15
N ASN A 21 -8.87 0.85 -6.92
CA ASN A 21 -7.54 0.94 -7.54
C ASN A 21 -6.65 -0.26 -7.17
N TYR A 22 -6.71 -0.73 -5.93
CA TYR A 22 -6.01 -1.92 -5.49
C TYR A 22 -6.52 -3.17 -6.20
N LEU A 23 -7.83 -3.43 -6.18
CA LEU A 23 -8.41 -4.62 -6.79
C LEU A 23 -8.20 -4.67 -8.32
N ASP A 24 -8.31 -3.54 -9.00
CA ASP A 24 -8.04 -3.43 -10.44
C ASP A 24 -6.56 -3.69 -10.74
N TRP A 25 -5.65 -3.21 -9.89
CA TRP A 25 -4.22 -3.47 -10.01
C TRP A 25 -3.90 -4.96 -9.78
N VAL A 26 -4.50 -5.59 -8.77
CA VAL A 26 -4.36 -7.04 -8.51
C VAL A 26 -4.84 -7.82 -9.73
N GLU A 27 -6.00 -7.51 -10.29
CA GLU A 27 -6.49 -8.18 -11.51
C GLU A 27 -5.57 -8.00 -12.70
N LYS A 28 -5.11 -6.77 -12.93
CA LYS A 28 -4.20 -6.47 -14.04
C LYS A 28 -2.88 -7.23 -13.94
N THR A 29 -2.38 -7.50 -12.73
CA THR A 29 -1.05 -8.09 -12.51
C THR A 29 -1.08 -9.58 -12.20
N GLN A 30 -2.18 -10.09 -11.62
CA GLN A 30 -2.29 -11.46 -11.09
C GLN A 30 -3.57 -12.18 -11.54
N GLY A 31 -4.45 -11.52 -12.30
CA GLY A 31 -5.67 -12.10 -12.85
C GLY A 31 -6.90 -12.05 -11.93
N THR A 32 -8.05 -12.41 -12.50
CA THR A 32 -9.36 -12.29 -11.85
C THR A 32 -9.48 -13.14 -10.58
N ALA A 33 -8.85 -14.31 -10.53
CA ALA A 33 -8.86 -15.17 -9.33
C ALA A 33 -8.20 -14.46 -8.13
N ALA A 34 -7.03 -13.85 -8.33
CA ALA A 34 -6.32 -13.09 -7.30
C ALA A 34 -7.13 -11.88 -6.83
N ARG A 35 -7.82 -11.19 -7.75
CA ARG A 35 -8.74 -10.08 -7.42
C ARG A 35 -9.87 -10.55 -6.52
N SER A 36 -10.51 -11.67 -6.86
CA SER A 36 -11.60 -12.24 -6.05
C SER A 36 -11.13 -12.64 -4.66
N ALA A 37 -9.96 -13.27 -4.55
CA ALA A 37 -9.36 -13.62 -3.26
C ALA A 37 -9.04 -12.37 -2.41
N ALA A 38 -8.45 -11.34 -3.01
CA ALA A 38 -8.19 -10.06 -2.32
C ALA A 38 -9.49 -9.38 -1.86
N ALA A 39 -10.51 -9.36 -2.72
CA ALA A 39 -11.82 -8.81 -2.36
C ALA A 39 -12.48 -9.56 -1.21
N ALA A 40 -12.35 -10.89 -1.17
CA ALA A 40 -12.82 -11.72 -0.07
C ALA A 40 -12.09 -11.40 1.24
N ARG A 41 -10.76 -11.36 1.23
CA ARG A 41 -9.94 -10.99 2.42
C ARG A 41 -10.34 -9.63 2.99
N ILE A 42 -10.46 -8.61 2.13
CA ILE A 42 -10.88 -7.26 2.54
C ILE A 42 -12.29 -7.30 3.15
N SER A 43 -13.21 -8.08 2.57
CA SER A 43 -14.58 -8.21 3.09
C SER A 43 -14.63 -8.97 4.42
N SER A 44 -13.68 -9.88 4.66
CA SER A 44 -13.50 -10.60 5.92
C SER A 44 -12.74 -9.80 6.99
N GLY A 45 -12.37 -8.55 6.70
CA GLY A 45 -11.80 -7.63 7.69
C GLY A 45 -10.32 -7.31 7.50
N ASN A 46 -9.65 -7.75 6.42
CA ASN A 46 -8.31 -7.24 6.12
C ASN A 46 -8.35 -5.72 5.95
N VAL A 47 -7.40 -5.05 6.60
CA VAL A 47 -7.21 -3.62 6.49
C VAL A 47 -6.28 -3.34 5.33
N MET A 48 -6.57 -2.26 4.61
CA MET A 48 -5.75 -1.81 3.50
C MET A 48 -4.81 -0.72 3.99
N HIS A 49 -3.51 -0.95 3.83
CA HIS A 49 -2.45 -0.05 4.25
C HIS A 49 -1.78 0.57 3.03
N HIS A 50 -1.49 1.88 3.11
CA HIS A 50 -0.57 2.50 2.17
C HIS A 50 0.87 2.12 2.50
N LEU A 51 1.66 1.75 1.49
CA LEU A 51 3.08 1.49 1.63
C LEU A 51 3.84 2.80 1.92
N ILE A 52 3.53 3.84 1.17
CA ILE A 52 3.94 5.22 1.42
C ILE A 52 2.78 5.92 2.13
N PRO A 53 2.92 6.27 3.43
CA PRO A 53 1.85 6.92 4.19
C PRO A 53 1.45 8.28 3.61
N ASP A 54 0.17 8.64 3.75
CA ASP A 54 -0.38 9.91 3.27
C ASP A 54 0.40 11.14 3.77
N ALA A 55 0.81 11.13 5.04
CA ALA A 55 1.57 12.23 5.64
C ALA A 55 2.92 12.46 4.93
N ILE A 56 3.59 11.38 4.50
CA ILE A 56 4.82 11.46 3.71
C ILE A 56 4.50 11.90 2.28
N ALA A 57 3.43 11.36 1.69
CA ALA A 57 3.00 11.69 0.34
C ALA A 57 2.68 13.18 0.13
N GLN A 58 2.09 13.81 1.13
CA GLN A 58 1.74 15.23 1.09
C GLN A 58 2.95 16.17 1.15
N GLN A 59 4.08 15.70 1.69
CA GLN A 59 5.24 16.55 2.01
C GLN A 59 6.46 16.26 1.13
N HIS A 60 6.67 15.02 0.71
CA HIS A 60 7.91 14.63 0.05
C HIS A 60 8.04 15.23 -1.36
N PRO A 61 9.15 15.92 -1.71
CA PRO A 61 9.31 16.62 -2.99
C PRO A 61 9.09 15.73 -4.22
N LEU A 62 9.64 14.51 -4.23
CA LEU A 62 9.42 13.55 -5.32
C LEU A 62 7.94 13.22 -5.56
N LEU A 63 7.14 13.13 -4.50
CA LEU A 63 5.71 12.79 -4.60
C LEU A 63 4.89 14.01 -5.02
N ARG A 64 5.31 15.21 -4.62
CA ARG A 64 4.74 16.47 -5.13
C ARG A 64 4.95 16.61 -6.64
N GLU A 65 6.16 16.32 -7.13
CA GLU A 65 6.45 16.30 -8.56
C GLU A 65 5.54 15.31 -9.32
N ALA A 66 5.26 14.14 -8.72
CA ALA A 66 4.35 13.17 -9.31
C ALA A 66 2.90 13.68 -9.36
N LEU A 67 2.41 14.25 -8.25
CA LEU A 67 1.06 14.85 -8.18
C LEU A 67 0.87 15.97 -9.21
N GLU A 68 1.92 16.76 -9.47
CA GLU A 68 1.86 17.91 -10.38
C GLU A 68 2.04 17.50 -11.85
N ARG A 69 2.93 16.53 -12.15
CA ARG A 69 3.43 16.30 -13.52
C ARG A 69 3.04 14.96 -14.12
N VAL A 70 2.69 13.97 -13.29
CA VAL A 70 2.34 12.63 -13.76
C VAL A 70 0.84 12.51 -13.92
N LYS A 71 0.38 12.39 -15.16
CA LYS A 71 -1.04 12.32 -15.50
C LYS A 71 -1.73 11.16 -14.78
N GLY A 72 -2.72 11.47 -13.94
CA GLY A 72 -3.51 10.47 -13.22
C GLY A 72 -2.82 9.88 -12.00
N TYR A 73 -1.67 10.41 -11.58
CA TYR A 73 -1.02 10.00 -10.35
C TYR A 73 -1.90 10.29 -9.14
N THR A 74 -1.94 9.34 -8.22
CA THR A 74 -2.57 9.46 -6.91
C THR A 74 -1.86 8.54 -5.93
N ILE A 75 -1.76 8.94 -4.66
CA ILE A 75 -1.22 8.09 -3.61
C ILE A 75 -2.08 6.85 -3.35
N ASP A 76 -3.36 6.93 -3.72
CA ASP A 76 -4.36 5.86 -3.67
C ASP A 76 -4.21 4.83 -4.81
N ARG A 77 -3.10 4.85 -5.55
CA ARG A 77 -2.83 3.88 -6.63
C ARG A 77 -2.65 2.47 -6.06
N GLY A 78 -3.10 1.46 -6.79
CA GLY A 78 -3.08 0.07 -6.31
C GLY A 78 -1.70 -0.44 -5.93
N THR A 79 -0.65 0.03 -6.61
CA THR A 79 0.74 -0.35 -6.34
C THR A 79 1.26 0.17 -4.99
N ASN A 80 0.64 1.22 -4.43
CA ASN A 80 0.94 1.76 -3.11
C ASN A 80 0.09 1.11 -1.99
N ILE A 81 -0.71 0.08 -2.28
CA ILE A 81 -1.65 -0.50 -1.32
C ILE A 81 -1.33 -1.97 -1.05
N LEU A 82 -1.43 -2.37 0.21
CA LEU A 82 -1.35 -3.76 0.64
C LEU A 82 -2.55 -4.09 1.53
N ASP A 83 -3.28 -5.17 1.24
CA ASP A 83 -4.28 -5.71 2.16
C ASP A 83 -3.59 -6.62 3.18
N MET A 84 -3.84 -6.39 4.46
CA MET A 84 -3.18 -7.09 5.56
C MET A 84 -4.22 -7.56 6.60
N PRO A 85 -4.01 -8.72 7.22
CA PRO A 85 -4.88 -9.18 8.29
C PRO A 85 -4.77 -8.26 9.51
N VAL A 86 -5.88 -8.09 10.23
CA VAL A 86 -5.86 -7.46 11.54
C VAL A 86 -5.33 -8.48 12.54
N ALA A 87 -4.30 -8.12 13.31
CA ALA A 87 -3.84 -8.91 14.43
C ALA A 87 -3.94 -8.12 15.74
N LYS A 88 -3.95 -8.87 16.84
CA LYS A 88 -3.83 -8.28 18.17
C LYS A 88 -2.41 -7.75 18.34
N ASN A 89 -2.28 -6.60 18.98
CA ASN A 89 -1.01 -6.06 19.40
C ASN A 89 -0.38 -6.87 20.55
N VAL A 90 0.78 -6.44 21.03
CA VAL A 90 1.50 -7.10 22.16
C VAL A 90 0.71 -7.12 23.47
N GLU A 91 -0.29 -6.25 23.63
CA GLU A 91 -1.20 -6.20 24.78
C GLU A 91 -2.48 -7.05 24.56
N GLY A 92 -2.60 -7.76 23.43
CA GLY A 92 -3.78 -8.55 23.10
C GLY A 92 -4.98 -7.73 22.59
N LYS A 93 -4.79 -6.44 22.31
CA LYS A 93 -5.84 -5.53 21.83
C LYS A 93 -5.81 -5.43 20.30
N LEU A 94 -6.99 -5.31 19.70
CA LEU A 94 -7.13 -4.89 18.31
C LEU A 94 -6.99 -3.36 18.27
N SER A 95 -5.75 -2.87 18.37
CA SER A 95 -5.44 -1.44 18.25
C SER A 95 -4.63 -1.20 16.99
N HIS A 96 -5.02 -0.20 16.21
CA HIS A 96 -4.23 0.36 15.13
C HIS A 96 -4.19 1.88 15.34
N SER A 97 -3.10 2.38 15.91
CA SER A 97 -2.88 3.81 16.17
C SER A 97 -2.75 4.61 14.88
N GLY A 98 -2.41 3.95 13.77
CA GLY A 98 -2.22 4.55 12.45
C GLY A 98 -0.99 5.45 12.35
N GLN A 99 -0.17 5.52 13.40
CA GLN A 99 1.03 6.35 13.45
C GLN A 99 2.27 5.49 13.67
N HIS A 100 3.14 5.48 12.67
CA HIS A 100 4.37 4.68 12.67
C HIS A 100 5.56 5.58 12.33
N PRO A 101 6.09 6.36 13.30
CA PRO A 101 7.17 7.31 13.03
C PRO A 101 8.45 6.65 12.54
N LEU A 102 8.84 5.47 13.04
CA LEU A 102 10.02 4.75 12.55
C LEU A 102 9.80 4.23 11.13
N TYR A 103 8.63 3.65 10.85
CA TYR A 103 8.27 3.27 9.48
C TYR A 103 8.24 4.49 8.54
N SER A 104 7.68 5.61 8.98
CA SER A 104 7.59 6.85 8.18
C SER A 104 8.97 7.41 7.86
N LYS A 105 9.90 7.39 8.84
CA LYS A 105 11.31 7.75 8.63
C LYS A 105 12.00 6.80 7.64
N TYR A 106 11.75 5.50 7.76
CA TYR A 106 12.27 4.50 6.83
C TYR A 106 11.79 4.72 5.39
N VAL A 107 10.49 4.98 5.19
CA VAL A 107 9.91 5.31 3.88
C VAL A 107 10.53 6.60 3.32
N SER A 108 10.65 7.65 4.14
CA SER A 108 11.23 8.93 3.73
C SER A 108 12.67 8.76 3.23
N ALA A 109 13.50 7.99 3.93
CA ALA A 109 14.88 7.74 3.50
C ALA A 109 14.99 7.02 2.16
N ARG A 110 14.03 6.15 1.81
CA ARG A 110 13.96 5.50 0.49
C ARG A 110 13.56 6.47 -0.61
N LEU A 111 12.56 7.32 -0.34
CA LEU A 111 12.15 8.36 -1.27
C LEU A 111 13.27 9.39 -1.50
N ASP A 112 13.99 9.78 -0.45
CA ASP A 112 15.19 10.63 -0.55
C ASP A 112 16.26 9.98 -1.43
N THR A 113 16.44 8.66 -1.29
CA THR A 113 17.41 7.90 -2.11
C THR A 113 16.99 7.87 -3.58
N ALA A 114 15.71 7.66 -3.86
CA ALA A 114 15.17 7.72 -5.22
C ALA A 114 15.30 9.14 -5.81
N GLN A 115 14.99 10.18 -5.03
CA GLN A 115 15.15 11.57 -5.45
C GLN A 115 16.61 11.91 -5.76
N ARG A 116 17.55 11.51 -4.89
CA ARG A 116 18.99 11.66 -5.15
C ARG A 116 19.44 10.94 -6.42
N ALA A 117 18.87 9.78 -6.72
CA ALA A 117 19.19 9.05 -7.94
C ALA A 117 18.71 9.79 -9.20
N LEU A 118 17.56 10.47 -9.14
CA LEU A 118 17.08 11.34 -10.22
C LEU A 118 17.91 12.62 -10.33
N LEU A 119 18.30 13.24 -9.21
CA LEU A 119 19.16 14.43 -9.20
C LEU A 119 20.51 14.18 -9.89
N LYS A 120 21.05 12.96 -9.80
CA LYS A 120 22.27 12.55 -10.51
C LYS A 120 22.10 12.50 -12.04
N GLN A 121 20.87 12.35 -12.52
CA GLN A 121 20.55 12.33 -13.96
C GLN A 121 20.24 13.73 -14.50
N GLY A 122 19.97 14.70 -13.63
CA GLY A 122 19.71 16.09 -13.99
C GLY A 122 18.89 16.82 -12.92
N PRO A 123 18.76 18.15 -13.05
CA PRO A 123 17.95 18.96 -12.14
C PRO A 123 16.48 18.55 -12.18
N GLN A 124 15.73 18.83 -11.10
CA GLN A 124 14.32 18.47 -10.96
C GLN A 124 13.43 18.88 -12.14
N ALA A 125 13.67 20.07 -12.70
CA ALA A 125 12.95 20.57 -13.87
C ALA A 125 13.09 19.65 -15.11
N SER A 126 14.21 18.94 -15.26
CA SER A 126 14.48 18.08 -16.42
C SER A 126 13.94 16.66 -16.28
N TRP A 127 13.40 16.27 -15.11
CA TRP A 127 12.86 14.93 -14.93
C TRP A 127 11.64 14.72 -15.81
N THR A 128 11.56 13.59 -16.51
CA THR A 128 10.36 13.25 -17.28
C THR A 128 9.30 12.67 -16.35
N PRO A 129 7.99 12.79 -16.67
CA PRO A 129 6.94 12.14 -15.89
C PRO A 129 7.18 10.64 -15.72
N LYS A 130 7.72 9.97 -16.75
CA LYS A 130 8.08 8.55 -16.68
C LYS A 130 9.20 8.27 -15.67
N ALA A 131 10.23 9.10 -15.62
CA ALA A 131 11.31 8.92 -14.65
C ALA A 131 10.83 9.08 -13.20
N ILE A 132 9.92 10.03 -12.95
CA ILE A 132 9.28 10.22 -11.64
C ILE A 132 8.43 9.00 -11.26
N GLU A 133 7.56 8.56 -12.18
CA GLU A 133 6.70 7.38 -12.02
C GLU A 133 7.53 6.11 -11.74
N ASP A 134 8.57 5.85 -12.54
CA ASP A 134 9.43 4.67 -12.40
C ASP A 134 10.20 4.69 -11.06
N ALA A 135 10.67 5.87 -10.61
CA ALA A 135 11.36 6.03 -9.34
C ALA A 135 10.44 5.74 -8.14
N ILE A 136 9.21 6.24 -8.16
CA ILE A 136 8.22 5.99 -7.10
C ILE A 136 7.81 4.52 -7.10
N GLN A 137 7.52 3.96 -8.28
CA GLN A 137 7.14 2.56 -8.42
C GLN A 137 8.21 1.61 -7.89
N LYS A 138 9.49 1.96 -8.09
CA LYS A 138 10.61 1.21 -7.52
C LYS A 138 10.58 1.23 -6.00
N VAL A 139 10.37 2.39 -5.38
CA VAL A 139 10.25 2.51 -3.91
C VAL A 139 9.08 1.68 -3.39
N GLU A 140 7.90 1.78 -4.01
CA GLU A 140 6.73 0.98 -3.64
C GLU A 140 7.02 -0.52 -3.71
N ASN A 141 7.69 -0.99 -4.76
CA ASN A 141 8.05 -2.40 -4.92
C ASN A 141 9.05 -2.86 -3.85
N GLU A 142 10.05 -2.03 -3.52
CA GLU A 142 11.02 -2.31 -2.46
C GLU A 142 10.35 -2.36 -1.08
N LEU A 143 9.43 -1.44 -0.79
CA LEU A 143 8.66 -1.42 0.45
C LEU A 143 7.77 -2.66 0.56
N ARG A 144 7.01 -2.97 -0.50
CA ARG A 144 6.16 -4.16 -0.56
C ARG A 144 6.97 -5.41 -0.29
N LYS A 145 8.09 -5.59 -1.00
CA LYS A 145 8.97 -6.73 -0.80
C LYS A 145 9.46 -6.79 0.64
N ALA A 146 9.95 -5.69 1.20
CA ALA A 146 10.47 -5.67 2.57
C ALA A 146 9.40 -6.04 3.62
N ILE A 147 8.15 -5.60 3.41
CA ILE A 147 7.02 -5.96 4.27
C ILE A 147 6.66 -7.44 4.10
N GLU A 148 6.51 -7.92 2.87
CA GLU A 148 6.12 -9.31 2.60
C GLU A 148 7.18 -10.31 3.06
N THR A 149 8.47 -9.95 3.00
CA THR A 149 9.58 -10.82 3.41
C THR A 149 10.06 -10.61 4.84
N GLY A 150 9.51 -9.64 5.59
CA GLY A 150 9.92 -9.40 6.97
C GLY A 150 11.33 -8.82 7.11
N THR A 151 11.85 -8.16 6.07
CA THR A 151 13.23 -7.63 6.03
C THR A 151 13.29 -6.13 6.32
N LEU A 152 12.28 -5.59 7.00
CA LEU A 152 12.34 -4.23 7.54
C LEU A 152 13.38 -4.17 8.68
N PRO A 153 13.93 -2.98 8.97
CA PRO A 153 14.75 -2.77 10.16
C PRO A 153 14.06 -3.26 11.44
N ILE A 154 14.84 -3.79 12.40
CA ILE A 154 14.32 -4.43 13.63
C ILE A 154 13.45 -3.47 14.46
N ASP A 155 13.87 -2.21 14.55
CA ASP A 155 13.15 -1.14 15.26
C ASP A 155 11.80 -0.83 14.59
N VAL A 156 11.78 -0.77 13.26
CA VAL A 156 10.55 -0.63 12.46
C VAL A 156 9.64 -1.84 12.65
N LEU A 157 10.17 -3.07 12.58
CA LEU A 157 9.39 -4.29 12.81
C LEU A 157 8.77 -4.30 14.21
N LYS A 158 9.50 -3.84 15.22
CA LYS A 158 9.02 -3.74 16.59
C LYS A 158 7.83 -2.77 16.68
N GLU A 159 7.98 -1.55 16.16
CA GLU A 159 6.91 -0.54 16.14
C GLU A 159 5.64 -1.07 15.45
N LEU A 160 5.78 -1.73 14.29
CA LEU A 160 4.64 -2.27 13.56
C LEU A 160 3.94 -3.40 14.33
N ARG A 161 4.70 -4.30 14.98
CA ARG A 161 4.13 -5.39 15.79
C ARG A 161 3.44 -4.90 17.06
N GLU A 162 3.98 -3.86 17.70
CA GLU A 162 3.38 -3.20 18.85
C GLU A 162 2.02 -2.56 18.51
N ASP A 163 1.74 -2.32 17.23
CA ASP A 163 0.45 -1.85 16.72
C ASP A 163 -0.34 -2.94 15.96
N GLY A 164 0.02 -4.22 16.13
CA GLY A 164 -0.72 -5.34 15.54
C GLY A 164 -0.59 -5.49 14.02
N ILE A 165 0.40 -4.85 13.38
CA ILE A 165 0.68 -5.00 11.95
C ILE A 165 1.58 -6.21 11.72
N VAL A 166 1.12 -7.12 10.86
CA VAL A 166 1.80 -8.39 10.60
C VAL A 166 2.70 -8.31 9.37
N VAL A 167 4.01 -8.42 9.58
CA VAL A 167 5.04 -8.33 8.55
C VAL A 167 5.70 -9.70 8.34
N GLY A 168 6.11 -10.03 7.12
CA GLY A 168 6.79 -11.30 6.81
C GLY A 168 5.87 -12.48 6.55
N LEU A 169 4.55 -12.24 6.59
CA LEU A 169 3.58 -13.18 6.04
C LEU A 169 3.34 -12.77 4.60
N LYS A 170 4.06 -13.42 3.68
CA LYS A 170 3.68 -13.43 2.27
C LYS A 170 2.23 -13.91 2.15
N LEU A 171 1.66 -13.71 0.98
CA LEU A 171 0.41 -14.25 0.42
C LEU A 171 0.14 -15.78 0.63
N ALA A 172 0.61 -16.44 1.69
CA ALA A 172 0.22 -17.78 2.11
C ALA A 172 -1.27 -17.90 2.45
N MET A 173 -2.01 -16.78 2.48
CA MET A 173 -3.48 -16.77 2.51
C MET A 173 -4.13 -16.78 1.12
N LEU A 174 -3.36 -16.87 0.03
CA LEU A 174 -3.89 -17.27 -1.29
C LEU A 174 -4.12 -18.78 -1.39
N GLU A 175 -3.76 -19.58 -0.38
CA GLU A 175 -3.80 -21.05 -0.42
C GLU A 175 -4.65 -21.70 0.69
N LEU A 176 -5.59 -20.99 1.33
CA LEU A 176 -6.62 -21.73 2.05
C LEU A 176 -7.66 -22.19 1.03
N PRO A 177 -7.81 -23.51 0.78
CA PRO A 177 -8.93 -24.00 0.00
C PRO A 177 -10.22 -23.52 0.67
N SER A 178 -11.21 -23.22 -0.14
CA SER A 178 -12.52 -22.87 0.40
C SER A 178 -13.02 -24.04 1.28
N PRO A 179 -13.76 -23.79 2.39
CA PRO A 179 -14.37 -24.86 3.17
C PRO A 179 -15.31 -25.77 2.36
N ALA A 180 -15.65 -25.39 1.12
CA ALA A 180 -16.46 -26.17 0.20
C ALA A 180 -15.68 -27.30 -0.51
N GLU A 181 -14.35 -27.31 -0.46
CA GLU A 181 -13.52 -28.36 -1.11
C GLU A 181 -13.07 -29.47 -0.15
N SER A 182 -13.46 -29.42 1.12
CA SER A 182 -13.10 -30.43 2.14
C SER A 182 -14.18 -31.49 2.40
N ASN A 183 -15.26 -31.52 1.63
CA ASN A 183 -16.34 -32.51 1.77
C ASN A 183 -16.63 -33.23 0.45
N ILE A 184 -15.62 -33.87 -0.14
CA ILE A 184 -15.83 -35.03 -0.99
C ILE A 184 -14.88 -36.11 -0.47
N ALA A 185 -15.36 -36.85 0.53
CA ALA A 185 -14.88 -38.18 0.86
C ALA A 185 -15.77 -39.20 0.14
#